data_AF-A0A9P3LTE0-F1
#
_entry.id   AF-A0A9P3LTE0-F1
#
_cell.length_a   1.000
_cell.length_b   1.000
_cell.length_c   1.000
_cell.angle_alpha   90.00
_cell.angle_beta   90.00
_cell.angle_gamma   90.00
#
_symmetry.space_group_name_H-M   'P 1'
#
loop_
_entity.id
_entity.type
_entity.pdbx_description
1 polymer ?
#
loop_
_entity_poly.entity_id
_entity_poly.type
_entity_poly.pdbx_seq_one_letter_code
_entity_poly.pdbx_strand_id
1 'polypeptide(L)'
;MTIETRHPRIEIEFCTGCKWHLRAGWMAQELLLTFGNTIGELALIPGKSATFIVRVNGDVVFDRKDHGRFPEMKEVKQLVRTVIAPEMGLGHSDTAVKSASTSGAGSVTEPTETAPKPAQVPDVAVNTENVDDDDDDSTKHDTECKTCL
;
A
#
# COMPACT_ATOMS: atom_id res chain seq x y z
N MET A 1 -24.46 -6.25 -14.36
CA MET A 1 -23.18 -5.66 -14.79
C MET A 1 -22.08 -6.49 -14.18
N THR A 2 -21.25 -7.12 -14.99
CA THR A 2 -20.09 -7.88 -14.52
C THR A 2 -18.87 -6.96 -14.64
N ILE A 3 -18.08 -6.84 -13.58
CA ILE A 3 -16.80 -6.12 -13.65
C ILE A 3 -15.76 -7.08 -14.22
N GLU A 4 -15.12 -6.70 -15.32
CA GLU A 4 -14.03 -7.47 -15.94
C GLU A 4 -12.69 -7.05 -15.33
N THR A 5 -11.92 -8.04 -14.83
CA THR A 5 -10.60 -7.81 -14.23
C THR A 5 -9.52 -7.75 -15.31
N ARG A 6 -8.67 -6.73 -15.28
CA ARG A 6 -7.56 -6.56 -16.24
C ARG A 6 -6.28 -7.20 -15.72
N HIS A 7 -5.69 -8.08 -16.51
CA HIS A 7 -4.43 -8.72 -16.18
C HIS A 7 -3.23 -7.96 -16.77
N PRO A 8 -2.05 -8.02 -16.12
CA PRO A 8 -1.76 -8.63 -14.82
C PRO A 8 -2.42 -7.86 -13.67
N ARG A 9 -3.06 -8.59 -12.74
CA ARG A 9 -3.76 -8.02 -11.59
C ARG A 9 -2.88 -8.12 -10.35
N ILE A 10 -2.56 -6.99 -9.74
CA ILE A 10 -1.82 -6.93 -8.48
C ILE A 10 -2.80 -6.65 -7.34
N GLU A 11 -2.67 -7.37 -6.24
CA GLU A 11 -3.48 -7.17 -5.04
C GLU A 11 -2.56 -6.94 -3.85
N ILE A 12 -2.86 -5.90 -3.06
CA ILE A 12 -2.21 -5.67 -1.77
C ILE A 12 -3.32 -5.76 -0.72
N GLU A 13 -3.36 -6.88 0.00
CA GLU A 13 -4.25 -7.07 1.13
C GLU A 13 -3.56 -6.59 2.40
N PHE A 14 -4.19 -5.70 3.15
CA PHE A 14 -3.57 -5.07 4.32
C PHE A 14 -4.55 -4.91 5.49
N CYS A 15 -4.04 -5.05 6.71
CA CYS A 15 -4.87 -4.86 7.90
C CYS A 15 -5.25 -3.39 8.10
N THR A 16 -6.55 -3.12 8.14
CA THR A 16 -7.09 -1.78 8.40
C THR A 16 -6.93 -1.37 9.86
N GLY A 17 -7.09 -2.31 10.81
CA GLY A 17 -6.94 -2.08 12.25
C GLY A 17 -5.52 -1.69 12.65
N CYS A 18 -4.50 -2.24 11.96
CA CYS A 18 -3.11 -1.87 12.22
C CYS A 18 -2.67 -0.56 11.52
N LYS A 19 -3.59 0.15 10.85
CA LYS A 19 -3.35 1.41 10.13
C LYS A 19 -2.28 1.32 9.02
N TRP A 20 -2.18 0.19 8.32
CA TRP A 20 -1.17 0.01 7.25
C TRP A 20 -1.59 0.57 5.88
N HIS A 21 -2.69 1.31 5.81
CA HIS A 21 -3.19 2.00 4.61
C HIS A 21 -2.09 2.78 3.89
N LEU A 22 -1.31 3.58 4.62
CA LEU A 22 -0.25 4.41 4.04
C LEU A 22 0.86 3.58 3.40
N ARG A 23 1.23 2.46 4.03
CA ARG A 23 2.26 1.55 3.49
C ARG A 23 1.76 0.85 2.23
N ALA A 24 0.51 0.37 2.26
CA ALA A 24 -0.12 -0.27 1.11
C ALA A 24 -0.25 0.71 -0.07
N GLY A 25 -0.74 1.93 0.20
CA GLY A 25 -0.90 2.99 -0.80
C GLY A 25 0.43 3.48 -1.39
N TRP A 26 1.48 3.61 -0.58
CA TRP A 26 2.82 3.94 -1.08
C TRP A 26 3.38 2.83 -1.98
N MET A 27 3.23 1.56 -1.57
CA MET A 27 3.67 0.42 -2.37
C MET A 27 2.93 0.32 -3.70
N ALA A 28 1.63 0.59 -3.69
CA ALA A 28 0.84 0.65 -4.92
C ALA A 28 1.38 1.71 -5.89
N GLN A 29 1.67 2.92 -5.40
CA GLN A 29 2.24 4.00 -6.22
C GLN A 29 3.61 3.61 -6.80
N GLU A 30 4.49 3.03 -5.98
CA GLU A 30 5.80 2.57 -6.44
C GLU A 30 5.71 1.51 -7.56
N LEU A 31 4.76 0.58 -7.45
CA LEU A 31 4.53 -0.44 -8.47
C LEU A 31 3.99 0.17 -9.77
N LEU A 32 3.00 1.07 -9.67
CA LEU A 32 2.43 1.77 -10.82
C LEU A 32 3.47 2.64 -11.53
N LEU A 33 4.33 3.33 -10.77
CA LEU A 33 5.43 4.13 -11.34
C LEU A 33 6.48 3.26 -12.04
N THR A 34 6.74 2.06 -11.53
CA THR A 34 7.79 1.17 -12.07
C THR A 34 7.33 0.42 -13.32
N PHE A 35 6.11 -0.13 -13.28
CA PHE A 35 5.61 -1.02 -14.33
C PHE A 35 4.64 -0.35 -15.29
N GLY A 36 4.09 0.83 -14.95
CA GLY A 36 3.22 1.60 -15.82
C GLY A 36 2.11 0.77 -16.46
N ASN A 37 2.05 0.80 -17.79
CA ASN A 37 1.04 0.11 -18.59
C ASN A 37 1.19 -1.43 -18.61
N THR A 38 2.28 -1.99 -18.05
CA THR A 38 2.43 -3.43 -17.90
C THR A 38 1.49 -3.99 -16.84
N ILE A 39 1.02 -3.19 -15.88
CA ILE A 39 -0.01 -3.58 -14.92
C ILE A 39 -1.39 -3.35 -15.54
N GLY A 40 -2.24 -4.38 -15.53
CA GLY A 40 -3.63 -4.25 -15.98
C GLY A 40 -4.50 -3.53 -14.95
N GLU A 41 -4.38 -3.95 -13.69
CA GLU A 41 -4.98 -3.26 -12.55
C GLU A 41 -4.23 -3.55 -11.24
N LEU A 42 -4.40 -2.65 -10.28
CA LEU A 42 -3.91 -2.81 -8.91
C LEU A 42 -5.07 -2.56 -7.94
N ALA A 43 -5.27 -3.50 -7.02
CA ALA A 43 -6.30 -3.43 -5.99
C ALA A 43 -5.67 -3.31 -4.59
N LEU A 44 -6.16 -2.36 -3.81
CA LEU A 44 -5.93 -2.28 -2.37
C LEU A 44 -7.11 -2.95 -1.67
N ILE A 45 -6.85 -4.05 -0.96
CA ILE A 45 -7.88 -4.89 -0.35
C ILE A 45 -7.81 -4.74 1.17
N PRO A 46 -8.85 -4.18 1.82
CA PRO A 46 -8.98 -4.21 3.27
C PRO A 46 -9.00 -5.65 3.80
N GLY A 47 -8.02 -6.00 4.62
CA GLY A 47 -7.91 -7.28 5.32
C GLY A 47 -8.04 -7.11 6.83
N LYS A 48 -8.08 -8.25 7.54
CA LYS A 48 -8.15 -8.32 9.01
C LYS A 48 -6.82 -8.78 9.61
N SER A 49 -6.72 -8.86 10.93
CA SER A 49 -5.76 -9.71 11.65
C SER A 49 -4.28 -9.60 11.21
N ALA A 50 -3.73 -8.38 11.13
CA ALA A 50 -2.31 -8.17 10.84
C ALA A 50 -1.85 -8.72 9.47
N THR A 51 -2.78 -8.89 8.54
CA THR A 51 -2.49 -9.29 7.17
C THR A 51 -1.71 -8.20 6.44
N PHE A 52 -0.65 -8.60 5.74
CA PHE A 52 -0.01 -7.80 4.70
C PHE A 52 0.51 -8.75 3.63
N ILE A 53 -0.30 -8.96 2.59
CA ILE A 53 -0.06 -9.94 1.52
C ILE A 53 -0.03 -9.20 0.18
N VAL A 54 0.97 -9.51 -0.63
CA VAL A 54 1.03 -9.07 -2.03
C VAL A 54 0.78 -10.27 -2.92
N ARG A 55 -0.18 -10.14 -3.85
CA ARG A 55 -0.50 -11.16 -4.85
C ARG A 55 -0.36 -10.62 -6.27
N VAL A 56 -0.02 -11.51 -7.19
CA VAL A 56 -0.03 -11.24 -8.63
C VAL A 56 -0.84 -12.34 -9.30
N ASN A 57 -1.92 -11.97 -9.99
CA ASN A 57 -2.88 -12.89 -10.60
C ASN A 57 -3.43 -13.96 -9.63
N GLY A 58 -3.54 -13.62 -8.34
CA GLY A 58 -4.01 -14.52 -7.27
C GLY A 58 -2.89 -15.26 -6.53
N ASP A 59 -1.71 -15.38 -7.14
CA ASP A 59 -0.55 -16.05 -6.53
C ASP A 59 0.13 -15.14 -5.50
N VAL A 60 0.39 -15.68 -4.30
CA VAL A 60 1.12 -14.95 -3.25
C VAL A 60 2.57 -14.78 -3.66
N VAL A 61 3.00 -13.53 -3.81
CA VAL A 61 4.42 -13.21 -4.03
C VAL A 61 5.12 -12.81 -2.73
N PHE A 62 4.37 -12.29 -1.75
CA PHE A 62 4.91 -11.99 -0.42
C PHE A 62 3.81 -12.08 0.63
N ASP A 63 4.12 -12.71 1.78
CA ASP A 63 3.28 -12.68 2.98
C ASP A 63 4.11 -12.24 4.20
N ARG A 64 3.68 -11.16 4.86
CA ARG A 64 4.29 -10.70 6.12
C ARG A 64 4.35 -11.79 7.18
N LYS A 65 3.32 -12.64 7.28
CA LYS A 65 3.23 -13.68 8.32
C LYS A 65 4.33 -14.72 8.15
N ASP A 66 4.64 -15.08 6.91
CA ASP A 66 5.68 -16.05 6.57
C ASP A 66 7.08 -15.47 6.77
N HIS A 67 7.27 -14.19 6.44
CA HIS A 67 8.58 -13.53 6.55
C HIS A 67 8.83 -12.87 7.91
N GLY A 68 7.82 -12.70 8.76
CA GLY A 68 7.91 -12.02 10.06
C GLY A 68 8.30 -10.53 9.96
N ARG A 69 8.26 -9.94 8.77
CA ARG A 69 8.65 -8.55 8.50
C ARG A 69 7.81 -7.96 7.37
N PHE A 70 7.93 -6.65 7.19
CA PHE A 70 7.42 -6.01 5.97
C PHE A 70 8.36 -6.24 4.80
N PRO A 71 7.81 -6.28 3.57
CA PRO A 71 8.64 -6.42 2.40
C PRO A 71 9.37 -5.11 2.11
N GLU A 72 10.59 -5.20 1.59
CA GLU A 72 11.29 -4.03 1.06
C GLU A 72 10.81 -3.74 -0.36
N MET A 73 10.77 -2.46 -0.75
CA MET A 73 10.24 -2.09 -2.06
C MET A 73 10.99 -2.76 -3.22
N LYS A 74 12.31 -2.89 -3.07
CA LYS A 74 13.17 -3.55 -4.03
C LYS A 74 12.80 -5.02 -4.21
N GLU A 75 12.56 -5.74 -3.11
CA GLU A 75 12.14 -7.13 -3.10
C GLU A 75 10.78 -7.28 -3.79
N VAL A 76 9.79 -6.44 -3.46
CA VAL A 76 8.46 -6.50 -4.11
C VAL A 76 8.57 -6.26 -5.61
N LYS A 77 9.34 -5.25 -6.05
CA LYS A 77 9.55 -4.98 -7.48
C LYS A 77 10.19 -6.17 -8.19
N GLN A 78 11.20 -6.81 -7.59
CA GLN A 78 11.83 -8.01 -8.16
C GLN A 78 10.86 -9.19 -8.26
N LEU A 79 10.09 -9.46 -7.21
CA LEU A 79 9.11 -10.55 -7.16
C LEU A 79 7.99 -10.35 -8.18
N VAL A 80 7.40 -9.15 -8.22
CA VAL A 80 6.35 -8.78 -9.18
C VAL A 80 6.87 -8.88 -10.61
N ARG A 81 8.06 -8.33 -10.90
CA ARG A 81 8.68 -8.43 -12.23
C ARG A 81 8.83 -9.88 -12.68
N THR A 82 9.29 -10.76 -11.80
CA THR A 82 9.52 -12.18 -12.12
C THR A 82 8.24 -12.84 -12.66
N VAL A 83 7.07 -12.35 -12.25
CA VAL A 83 5.77 -12.84 -12.72
C VAL A 83 5.28 -12.09 -13.97
N ILE A 84 5.38 -10.76 -14.02
CA ILE A 84 4.69 -9.96 -15.05
C ILE A 84 5.57 -9.55 -16.24
N ALA A 85 6.89 -9.46 -16.06
CA ALA A 85 7.82 -8.99 -17.08
C ALA A 85 9.26 -9.48 -16.82
N PRO A 86 9.55 -10.79 -16.96
CA PRO A 86 10.85 -11.38 -16.59
C PRO A 86 12.07 -10.71 -17.25
N GLU A 87 11.90 -10.24 -18.49
CA GLU A 87 12.95 -9.62 -19.30
C GLU A 87 13.19 -8.12 -18.98
N MET A 88 12.37 -7.51 -18.10
CA MET A 88 12.48 -6.09 -17.77
C MET A 88 13.60 -5.84 -16.75
N GLY A 89 14.56 -4.98 -17.11
CA GLY A 89 15.56 -4.48 -16.17
C GLY A 89 14.96 -3.47 -15.19
N LEU A 90 15.23 -3.62 -13.89
CA LEU A 90 14.79 -2.69 -12.84
C LEU A 90 15.91 -1.75 -12.36
N GLY A 91 17.04 -1.71 -13.08
CA GLY A 91 18.17 -0.83 -12.78
C GLY A 91 18.77 -1.12 -11.40
N HIS A 92 18.78 -0.12 -10.51
CA HIS A 92 19.31 -0.28 -9.15
C HIS A 92 18.57 -1.31 -8.29
N SER A 93 17.35 -1.69 -8.71
CA SER A 93 16.59 -2.72 -8.02
C SER A 93 17.02 -4.13 -8.42
N ASP A 94 17.88 -4.35 -9.42
CA ASP A 94 18.31 -5.70 -9.84
C ASP A 94 19.43 -6.30 -8.99
N THR A 95 20.17 -5.47 -8.25
CA THR A 95 21.22 -5.96 -7.36
C THR A 95 20.62 -6.85 -6.26
N ALA A 96 21.33 -7.86 -5.75
CA ALA A 96 20.85 -8.64 -4.61
C ALA A 96 20.54 -7.73 -3.39
N VAL A 97 19.46 -8.02 -2.65
CA VAL A 97 19.15 -7.37 -1.37
C VAL A 97 20.14 -7.92 -0.34
N LYS A 98 21.11 -7.11 0.10
CA LYS A 98 21.96 -7.47 1.24
C LYS A 98 21.19 -7.18 2.52
N SER A 99 20.90 -8.21 3.30
CA SER A 99 20.36 -8.07 4.66
C SER A 99 21.31 -7.23 5.54
N ALA A 100 20.74 -6.39 6.39
CA ALA A 100 21.30 -5.17 6.98
C ALA A 100 22.60 -5.25 7.80
N SER A 101 23.33 -4.12 7.82
CA SER A 101 24.08 -3.63 8.99
C SER A 101 24.11 -2.09 9.01
N THR A 102 23.75 -1.52 10.16
CA THR A 102 23.31 -0.12 10.43
C THR A 102 24.44 0.89 10.71
N SER A 103 24.16 2.17 10.42
CA SER A 103 24.45 3.40 11.21
C SER A 103 25.45 4.43 10.63
N GLY A 104 25.00 5.69 10.48
CA GLY A 104 25.89 6.87 10.48
C GLY A 104 25.36 8.20 9.90
N ALA A 105 24.54 8.92 10.67
CA ALA A 105 24.41 10.39 10.86
C ALA A 105 24.69 11.45 9.75
N GLY A 106 23.78 12.43 9.65
CA GLY A 106 24.02 13.77 9.07
C GLY A 106 22.71 14.54 8.87
N SER A 107 22.24 15.30 9.86
CA SER A 107 22.37 16.76 10.02
C SER A 107 21.44 17.61 9.12
N VAL A 108 20.66 18.43 9.82
CA VAL A 108 19.70 19.45 9.40
C VAL A 108 20.32 20.49 8.46
N THR A 109 19.58 20.90 7.42
CA THR A 109 19.39 22.32 7.03
C THR A 109 18.15 22.48 6.15
N GLU A 110 17.27 23.38 6.59
CA GLU A 110 16.11 23.95 5.89
C GLU A 110 16.54 24.83 4.71
N PRO A 111 15.75 24.88 3.63
CA PRO A 111 15.38 26.20 3.12
C PRO A 111 13.90 26.33 2.74
N THR A 112 13.35 27.44 3.21
CA THR A 112 12.12 28.13 2.85
C THR A 112 12.02 28.44 1.35
N GLU A 113 10.95 27.99 0.67
CA GLU A 113 10.35 28.78 -0.43
C GLU A 113 8.87 28.40 -0.70
N THR A 114 8.00 29.27 -0.19
CA THR A 114 6.75 29.80 -0.76
C THR A 114 5.96 28.97 -1.78
N ALA A 115 4.88 28.34 -1.31
CA ALA A 115 3.81 27.80 -2.15
C ALA A 115 2.84 28.91 -2.64
N PRO A 116 2.34 28.86 -3.89
CA PRO A 116 1.28 29.75 -4.34
C PRO A 116 -0.09 29.28 -3.82
N LYS A 117 -0.91 30.27 -3.47
CA LYS A 117 -2.26 30.20 -2.91
C LYS A 117 -3.25 29.43 -3.84
N PRO A 118 -4.01 28.43 -3.35
CA PRO A 118 -5.10 27.85 -4.13
C PRO A 118 -6.33 28.77 -4.16
N ALA A 119 -6.97 28.80 -5.32
CA ALA A 119 -8.21 29.51 -5.61
C ALA A 119 -9.38 28.95 -4.78
N GLN A 120 -10.24 29.87 -4.34
CA GLN A 120 -11.45 29.60 -3.56
C GLN A 120 -12.47 28.79 -4.37
N VAL A 121 -12.96 27.70 -3.80
CA VAL A 121 -14.21 27.03 -4.20
C VAL A 121 -15.38 27.69 -3.46
N PRO A 122 -16.51 27.98 -4.13
CA PRO A 122 -17.68 28.59 -3.48
C PRO A 122 -18.44 27.59 -2.60
N ASP A 123 -18.97 28.10 -1.49
CA ASP A 123 -19.77 27.39 -0.49
C ASP A 123 -20.97 26.66 -1.09
N VAL A 124 -20.95 25.32 -1.01
CA VAL A 124 -22.14 24.49 -1.16
C VAL A 124 -22.67 24.23 0.25
N ALA A 125 -23.83 24.82 0.55
CA ALA A 125 -24.56 24.57 1.79
C ALA A 125 -25.01 23.10 1.85
N VAL A 126 -24.42 22.35 2.77
CA VAL A 126 -24.89 21.01 3.15
C VAL A 126 -25.89 21.18 4.28
N ASN A 127 -27.15 20.86 4.01
CA ASN A 127 -28.18 20.70 5.04
C ASN A 127 -27.85 19.46 5.87
N THR A 128 -27.74 19.65 7.19
CA THR A 128 -27.62 18.56 8.16
C THR A 128 -29.02 18.27 8.71
N GLU A 129 -29.67 17.26 8.14
CA GLU A 129 -30.73 16.55 8.85
C GLU A 129 -30.06 15.46 9.69
N ASN A 130 -30.24 15.55 11.00
CA ASN A 130 -29.74 14.60 11.98
C ASN A 130 -30.32 13.22 11.69
N VAL A 131 -29.44 12.23 11.53
CA VAL A 131 -29.80 10.82 11.65
C VAL A 131 -29.19 10.36 12.97
N ASP A 132 -30.07 10.19 13.95
CA ASP A 132 -29.76 9.47 15.19
C ASP A 132 -29.62 7.99 14.84
N ASP A 133 -28.39 7.51 14.70
CA ASP A 133 -28.07 6.08 14.66
C ASP A 133 -27.41 5.69 16.00
N ASP A 134 -28.22 5.13 16.89
CA ASP A 134 -27.79 4.28 18.00
C ASP A 134 -27.13 3.01 17.41
N ASP A 135 -25.79 2.97 17.35
CA ASP A 135 -25.06 1.74 17.00
C ASP A 135 -23.91 1.49 17.99
N ASP A 136 -24.23 0.72 19.04
CA ASP A 136 -23.29 0.10 19.98
C ASP A 136 -22.66 -1.15 19.32
N ASP A 137 -21.57 -0.98 18.55
CA ASP A 137 -20.72 -2.10 18.08
C ASP A 137 -19.22 -1.79 18.18
N SER A 138 -18.81 -1.01 19.19
CA SER A 138 -17.40 -0.68 19.42
C SER A 138 -16.56 -1.86 19.93
N THR A 139 -17.18 -2.86 20.56
CA THR A 139 -16.48 -3.91 21.31
C THR A 139 -16.02 -5.11 20.47
N LYS A 140 -16.53 -5.29 19.24
CA LYS A 140 -16.06 -6.37 18.34
C LYS A 140 -14.73 -6.04 17.65
N HIS A 141 -14.49 -4.78 17.31
CA HIS A 141 -13.28 -4.36 16.60
C HIS A 141 -12.00 -4.62 17.41
N ASP A 142 -12.10 -4.49 18.74
CA ASP A 142 -10.95 -4.63 19.65
C ASP A 142 -10.42 -6.06 19.78
N THR A 143 -11.27 -7.07 19.57
CA THR A 143 -10.85 -8.48 19.73
C THR A 143 -10.05 -8.99 18.53
N GLU A 144 -10.39 -8.54 17.31
CA GLU A 144 -9.63 -8.87 16.08
C GLU A 144 -8.28 -8.13 15.98
N CYS A 145 -8.06 -7.11 16.82
CA CYS A 145 -6.87 -6.26 16.79
C CYS A 145 -5.67 -6.79 17.61
N LYS A 146 -5.86 -7.80 18.49
CA LYS A 146 -4.77 -8.31 19.37
C LYS A 146 -3.59 -8.94 18.62
N THR A 147 -3.77 -9.38 17.37
CA THR A 147 -2.70 -9.94 16.53
C THR A 147 -1.97 -8.89 15.70
N CYS A 148 -2.37 -7.60 15.75
CA CYS A 148 -1.78 -6.50 14.98
C CYS A 148 -0.37 -6.06 15.42
N LEU A 149 0.12 -6.55 16.56
CA LEU A 149 1.40 -6.17 17.15
C LEU A 149 2.53 -7.07 16.67
#